data_AF-A0A084DB32-F1
#
_entry.id   AF-A0A084DB32-F1
#
_cell.length_a   1.000
_cell.length_b   1.000
_cell.length_c   1.000
_cell.angle_alpha   90.00
_cell.angle_beta   90.00
_cell.angle_gamma   90.00
#
_symmetry.space_group_name_H-M   'P 1'
#
loop_
_entity.id
_entity.type
_entity.pdbx_description
1 polymer ?
#
loop_
_entity_poly.entity_id
_entity_poly.type
_entity_poly.pdbx_seq_one_letter_code
_entity_poly.pdbx_strand_id
1 'polypeptide(L)'
;MSYHDEQESIESLKAWWARWGNLTTWIVLAALVVAAGFNGWNYWQRRQAAEASGLYEQVQKAAAANDKVTIARAAGDMEDKFGSTPYAQMSALAAAKTLYAAGDTAGAKAQLQWAVDHAKDDEYKQIAKLRLASLLLDEKAYDAGLALLSGTPLDAFKGLVADRRGDLLAAQGKTDDARAAYKLALDGLSKDDQSARQLVQFKLDALGG
;
A
#
# COMPACT_ATOMS: atom_id res chain seq x y z
N MET A 1 -63.22 15.39 7.49
CA MET A 1 -62.45 16.55 7.00
C MET A 1 -63.41 17.44 6.24
N SER A 2 -63.46 18.73 6.57
CA SER A 2 -64.39 19.70 5.95
C SER A 2 -63.79 20.22 4.65
N TYR A 3 -64.62 20.50 3.63
CA TYR A 3 -64.20 21.07 2.33
C TYR A 3 -63.38 22.36 2.47
N HIS A 4 -63.59 23.11 3.56
CA HIS A 4 -62.86 24.33 3.85
C HIS A 4 -61.39 24.04 4.24
N ASP A 5 -61.16 22.98 5.02
CA ASP A 5 -59.81 22.57 5.43
C ASP A 5 -58.99 22.07 4.23
N GLU A 6 -59.64 21.43 3.25
CA GLU A 6 -59.03 20.97 2.01
C GLU A 6 -58.62 22.12 1.08
N GLN A 7 -59.37 23.22 1.05
CA GLN A 7 -59.01 24.40 0.26
C GLN A 7 -57.84 25.16 0.88
N GLU A 8 -57.84 25.37 2.20
CA GLU A 8 -56.74 26.05 2.89
C GLU A 8 -55.40 25.28 2.79
N SER A 9 -55.45 23.95 2.85
CA SER A 9 -54.27 23.10 2.66
C SER A 9 -53.72 23.14 1.22
N ILE A 10 -54.59 23.24 0.21
CA ILE A 10 -54.16 23.41 -1.18
C ILE A 10 -53.57 24.81 -1.43
N GLU A 11 -54.17 25.86 -0.88
CA GLU A 11 -53.67 27.23 -1.05
C GLU A 11 -52.33 27.45 -0.36
N SER A 12 -52.15 26.92 0.84
CA SER A 12 -50.87 26.97 1.57
C SER A 12 -49.75 26.22 0.84
N LEU A 13 -50.04 25.06 0.23
CA LEU A 13 -49.07 24.33 -0.60
C LEU A 13 -48.70 25.11 -1.87
N LYS A 14 -49.68 25.71 -2.56
CA LYS A 14 -49.44 26.56 -3.73
C LYS A 14 -48.57 27.76 -3.39
N ALA A 15 -48.84 28.43 -2.26
CA ALA A 15 -48.05 29.56 -1.79
C ALA A 15 -46.62 29.16 -1.41
N TRP A 16 -46.44 28.00 -0.76
CA TRP A 16 -45.12 27.45 -0.46
C TRP A 16 -44.34 27.13 -1.73
N TRP A 17 -44.98 26.48 -2.71
CA TRP A 17 -44.36 26.14 -3.98
C TRP A 17 -44.00 27.37 -4.81
N ALA A 18 -44.88 28.39 -4.85
CA ALA A 18 -44.57 29.65 -5.52
C ALA A 18 -43.35 30.36 -4.90
N ARG A 19 -43.15 30.20 -3.58
CA ARG A 19 -42.02 30.80 -2.84
C ARG A 19 -40.73 29.99 -2.91
N TRP A 20 -40.80 28.66 -2.86
CA TRP A 20 -39.65 27.77 -2.67
C TRP A 20 -39.46 26.72 -3.77
N GLY A 21 -40.42 26.51 -4.65
CA GLY A 21 -40.43 25.42 -5.64
C GLY A 21 -39.19 25.38 -6.54
N ASN A 22 -38.71 26.55 -6.99
CA ASN A 22 -37.48 26.64 -7.78
C ASN A 22 -36.26 26.19 -6.96
N LEU A 23 -36.10 26.70 -5.72
CA LEU A 23 -34.99 26.30 -4.84
C LEU A 23 -35.04 24.80 -4.53
N THR A 24 -36.21 24.29 -4.15
CA THR A 24 -36.43 22.85 -3.86
C THR A 24 -36.09 22.00 -5.09
N THR A 25 -36.49 22.41 -6.29
CA THR A 25 -36.16 21.70 -7.54
C THR A 25 -34.65 21.66 -7.77
N TRP A 26 -33.94 22.78 -7.60
CA TRP A 26 -32.47 22.81 -7.75
C TRP A 26 -31.75 21.94 -6.71
N ILE A 27 -32.23 21.94 -5.46
CA ILE A 27 -31.66 21.08 -4.40
C ILE A 27 -31.86 19.60 -4.76
N VAL A 28 -33.06 19.21 -5.18
CA VAL A 28 -33.35 17.82 -5.58
C VAL A 28 -32.51 17.42 -6.79
N LEU A 29 -32.40 18.28 -7.81
CA LEU A 29 -31.56 18.01 -8.99
C LEU A 29 -30.09 17.85 -8.60
N ALA A 30 -29.55 18.74 -7.76
CA ALA A 30 -28.19 18.62 -7.27
C ALA A 30 -27.98 17.30 -6.51
N ALA A 31 -28.92 16.92 -5.64
CA ALA A 31 -28.88 15.65 -4.92
C ALA A 31 -28.89 14.43 -5.87
N LEU A 32 -29.72 14.46 -6.92
CA LEU A 32 -29.77 13.40 -7.93
C LEU A 32 -28.47 13.30 -8.74
N VAL A 33 -27.87 14.43 -9.12
CA VAL A 33 -26.58 14.45 -9.83
C VAL A 33 -25.46 13.86 -8.95
N VAL A 34 -25.41 14.26 -7.67
CA VAL A 34 -24.45 13.70 -6.71
C VAL A 34 -24.66 12.19 -6.53
N ALA A 35 -25.91 11.75 -6.36
CA ALA A 35 -26.24 10.34 -6.21
C ALA A 35 -25.88 9.52 -7.46
N ALA A 36 -26.17 10.04 -8.66
CA ALA A 36 -25.81 9.38 -9.92
C ALA A 36 -24.29 9.28 -10.09
N GLY A 37 -23.56 10.36 -9.80
CA GLY A 37 -22.09 10.37 -9.81
C GLY A 37 -21.49 9.33 -8.85
N PHE A 38 -21.98 9.30 -7.61
CA PHE A 38 -21.53 8.33 -6.61
C PHE A 38 -21.84 6.88 -7.02
N ASN A 39 -23.03 6.60 -7.56
CA ASN A 39 -23.39 5.27 -8.04
C ASN A 39 -22.53 4.84 -9.24
N GLY A 40 -22.30 5.74 -10.18
CA GLY A 40 -21.42 5.50 -11.34
C GLY A 40 -19.98 5.20 -10.92
N TRP A 41 -19.42 6.01 -10.02
CA TRP A 41 -18.09 5.79 -9.45
C TRP A 41 -17.98 4.44 -8.73
N ASN A 42 -18.95 4.10 -7.88
CA ASN A 42 -18.95 2.83 -7.17
C ASN A 42 -19.09 1.63 -8.10
N TYR A 43 -19.88 1.74 -9.17
CA TYR A 43 -19.99 0.69 -10.19
C TYR A 43 -18.66 0.49 -10.90
N TRP A 44 -18.01 1.58 -11.32
CA TRP A 44 -16.68 1.53 -11.93
C TRP A 44 -15.65 0.90 -11.01
N GLN A 45 -15.59 1.33 -9.75
CA GLN A 45 -14.65 0.78 -8.75
C GLN A 45 -14.87 -0.72 -8.50
N ARG A 46 -16.12 -1.18 -8.41
CA ARG A 46 -16.43 -2.62 -8.27
C ARG A 46 -15.98 -3.42 -9.49
N ARG A 47 -16.22 -2.89 -10.69
CA ARG A 47 -15.78 -3.54 -11.92
C ARG A 47 -14.25 -3.62 -12.00
N GLN A 48 -13.57 -2.52 -11.67
CA GLN A 48 -12.11 -2.44 -11.60
C GLN A 48 -11.53 -3.49 -10.64
N ALA A 49 -12.12 -3.61 -9.46
CA ALA A 49 -11.70 -4.61 -8.48
C ALA A 49 -11.96 -6.05 -8.95
N ALA A 50 -13.07 -6.32 -9.63
CA ALA A 50 -13.38 -7.64 -10.16
C ALA A 50 -12.38 -8.05 -11.26
N GLU A 51 -12.11 -7.17 -12.23
CA GLU A 51 -11.12 -7.42 -13.28
C GLU A 51 -9.70 -7.58 -12.72
N ALA A 52 -9.31 -6.73 -11.77
CA ALA A 52 -8.04 -6.84 -11.05
C ALA A 52 -7.92 -8.17 -10.30
N SER A 53 -8.99 -8.66 -9.67
CA SER A 53 -8.95 -9.94 -8.95
C SER A 53 -8.60 -11.13 -9.87
N GLY A 54 -9.15 -11.14 -11.10
CA GLY A 54 -8.82 -12.16 -12.10
C GLY A 54 -7.38 -12.08 -12.60
N LEU A 55 -6.82 -10.87 -12.73
CA LEU A 55 -5.41 -10.70 -13.07
C LEU A 55 -4.50 -11.10 -11.89
N TYR A 56 -4.91 -10.83 -10.66
CA TYR A 56 -4.19 -11.25 -9.47
C TYR A 56 -4.13 -12.77 -9.35
N GLU A 57 -5.19 -13.50 -9.71
CA GLU A 57 -5.15 -14.96 -9.77
C GLU A 57 -4.06 -15.46 -10.75
N GLN A 58 -3.86 -14.77 -11.88
CA GLN A 58 -2.79 -15.09 -12.82
C GLN A 58 -1.41 -14.82 -12.23
N VAL A 59 -1.24 -13.70 -11.51
CA VAL A 59 0.00 -13.40 -10.77
C VAL A 59 0.31 -14.52 -9.78
N GLN A 60 -0.67 -14.97 -9.01
CA GLN A 60 -0.50 -16.04 -8.02
C GLN A 60 -0.12 -17.38 -8.67
N LYS A 61 -0.76 -17.74 -9.80
CA LYS A 61 -0.41 -18.94 -10.58
C LYS A 61 1.01 -18.86 -11.14
N ALA A 62 1.38 -17.72 -11.72
CA ALA A 62 2.72 -17.49 -12.25
C ALA A 62 3.79 -17.54 -11.15
N ALA A 63 3.48 -16.96 -9.98
CA ALA A 63 4.36 -17.00 -8.82
C ALA A 63 4.59 -18.43 -8.33
N ALA A 64 3.53 -19.24 -8.24
CA ALA A 64 3.62 -20.65 -7.85
C ALA A 64 4.41 -21.49 -8.86
N ALA A 65 4.32 -21.16 -10.15
CA ALA A 65 5.06 -21.83 -11.22
C ALA A 65 6.51 -21.30 -11.40
N ASN A 66 6.91 -20.25 -10.69
CA ASN A 66 8.13 -19.48 -10.95
C ASN A 66 8.26 -19.00 -12.41
N ASP A 67 7.12 -18.70 -13.06
CA ASP A 67 7.10 -18.21 -14.43
C ASP A 67 7.40 -16.71 -14.46
N LYS A 68 8.68 -16.40 -14.66
CA LYS A 68 9.22 -15.05 -14.76
C LYS A 68 8.51 -14.20 -15.83
N VAL A 69 8.22 -14.77 -16.99
CA VAL A 69 7.69 -14.00 -18.13
C VAL A 69 6.25 -13.61 -17.86
N THR A 70 5.45 -14.57 -17.40
CA THR A 70 4.03 -14.34 -17.14
C THR A 70 3.85 -13.43 -15.94
N ILE A 71 4.65 -13.57 -14.87
CA ILE A 71 4.50 -12.70 -13.70
C ILE A 71 4.90 -11.25 -13.98
N ALA A 72 5.96 -11.00 -14.76
CA ALA A 72 6.35 -9.64 -15.14
C ALA A 72 5.24 -8.96 -15.95
N ARG A 73 4.65 -9.67 -16.93
CA ARG A 73 3.56 -9.15 -17.74
C ARG A 73 2.32 -8.86 -16.90
N ALA A 74 1.89 -9.82 -16.10
CA ALA A 74 0.69 -9.69 -15.28
C ALA A 74 0.82 -8.57 -14.24
N ALA A 75 2.01 -8.38 -13.66
CA ALA A 75 2.29 -7.28 -12.77
C ALA A 75 2.26 -5.93 -13.50
N GLY A 76 2.91 -5.79 -14.65
CA GLY A 76 2.83 -4.55 -15.46
C GLY A 76 1.40 -4.21 -15.87
N ASP A 77 0.63 -5.20 -16.34
CA ASP A 77 -0.79 -5.00 -16.64
C ASP A 77 -1.60 -4.55 -15.41
N MET A 78 -1.26 -5.06 -14.21
CA MET A 78 -1.90 -4.68 -12.96
C MET A 78 -1.57 -3.24 -12.56
N GLU A 79 -0.31 -2.83 -12.71
CA GLU A 79 0.15 -1.47 -12.43
C GLU A 79 -0.52 -0.47 -13.37
N ASP A 80 -0.50 -0.74 -14.67
CA ASP A 80 -1.01 0.15 -15.71
C ASP A 80 -2.53 0.30 -15.66
N LYS A 81 -3.24 -0.80 -15.50
CA LYS A 81 -4.71 -0.82 -15.61
C LYS A 81 -5.37 -0.72 -14.24
N PHE A 82 -4.82 -1.35 -13.22
CA PHE A 82 -5.50 -1.59 -11.94
C PHE A 82 -4.70 -1.06 -10.74
N GLY A 83 -3.76 -0.15 -10.95
CA GLY A 83 -2.87 0.39 -9.91
C GLY A 83 -3.57 1.02 -8.71
N SER A 84 -4.82 1.45 -8.87
CA SER A 84 -5.65 1.98 -7.78
C SER A 84 -6.29 0.92 -6.87
N THR A 85 -6.15 -0.37 -7.21
CA THR A 85 -6.78 -1.47 -6.47
C THR A 85 -5.82 -2.07 -5.43
N PRO A 86 -6.34 -2.66 -4.34
CA PRO A 86 -5.50 -3.36 -3.36
C PRO A 86 -4.70 -4.53 -3.96
N TYR A 87 -5.15 -5.08 -5.08
CA TYR A 87 -4.45 -6.17 -5.78
C TYR A 87 -3.14 -5.72 -6.43
N ALA A 88 -2.98 -4.43 -6.74
CA ALA A 88 -1.79 -3.94 -7.41
C ALA A 88 -0.54 -4.02 -6.53
N GLN A 89 -0.62 -3.51 -5.30
CA GLN A 89 0.47 -3.63 -4.32
C GLN A 89 0.78 -5.10 -3.96
N MET A 90 -0.24 -5.96 -3.88
CA MET A 90 -0.03 -7.40 -3.64
C MET A 90 0.71 -8.05 -4.83
N SER A 91 0.32 -7.69 -6.06
CA SER A 91 0.94 -8.18 -7.28
C SER A 91 2.39 -7.74 -7.39
N ALA A 92 2.69 -6.48 -7.09
CA ALA A 92 4.04 -5.95 -7.13
C ALA A 92 4.97 -6.68 -6.14
N LEU A 93 4.50 -6.94 -4.91
CA LEU A 93 5.29 -7.70 -3.93
C LEU A 93 5.48 -9.17 -4.31
N ALA A 94 4.47 -9.80 -4.94
CA ALA A 94 4.56 -11.18 -5.42
C ALA A 94 5.53 -11.28 -6.61
N ALA A 95 5.39 -10.39 -7.59
CA ALA A 95 6.26 -10.26 -8.74
C ALA A 95 7.70 -10.02 -8.31
N ALA A 96 7.94 -9.07 -7.41
CA ALA A 96 9.27 -8.82 -6.87
C ALA A 96 9.94 -10.08 -6.32
N LYS A 97 9.21 -10.87 -5.53
CA LYS A 97 9.73 -12.11 -4.95
C LYS A 97 10.08 -13.14 -6.03
N THR A 98 9.18 -13.38 -6.98
CA THR A 98 9.40 -14.38 -8.03
C THR A 98 10.48 -13.96 -9.01
N LEU A 99 10.53 -12.68 -9.39
CA LEU A 99 11.58 -12.13 -10.26
C LEU A 99 12.95 -12.28 -9.60
N TYR A 100 13.06 -11.94 -8.31
CA TYR A 100 14.29 -12.13 -7.56
C TYR A 100 14.71 -13.61 -7.51
N ALA A 101 13.77 -14.52 -7.21
CA ALA A 101 14.04 -15.96 -7.21
C ALA A 101 14.47 -16.49 -8.58
N ALA A 102 14.00 -15.88 -9.67
CA ALA A 102 14.39 -16.18 -11.05
C ALA A 102 15.69 -15.49 -11.49
N GLY A 103 16.42 -14.83 -10.58
CA GLY A 103 17.66 -14.11 -10.86
C GLY A 103 17.48 -12.75 -11.54
N ASP A 104 16.25 -12.25 -11.66
CA ASP A 104 15.96 -10.92 -12.19
C ASP A 104 15.90 -9.87 -11.08
N THR A 105 17.07 -9.53 -10.54
CA THR A 105 17.18 -8.52 -9.49
C THR A 105 16.71 -7.14 -9.96
N ALA A 106 16.94 -6.79 -11.23
CA ALA A 106 16.51 -5.51 -11.79
C ALA A 106 14.98 -5.40 -11.85
N GLY A 107 14.32 -6.44 -12.36
CA GLY A 107 12.86 -6.53 -12.37
C GLY A 107 12.27 -6.54 -10.96
N ALA A 108 12.90 -7.26 -10.03
CA ALA A 108 12.47 -7.27 -8.63
C ALA A 108 12.53 -5.88 -7.99
N LYS A 109 13.61 -5.13 -8.22
CA LYS A 109 13.74 -3.75 -7.74
C LYS A 109 12.70 -2.83 -8.35
N ALA A 110 12.43 -2.94 -9.65
CA ALA A 110 11.41 -2.11 -10.30
C ALA A 110 10.04 -2.30 -9.65
N GLN A 111 9.65 -3.56 -9.39
CA GLN A 111 8.39 -3.90 -8.73
C GLN A 111 8.32 -3.41 -7.28
N LEU A 112 9.42 -3.53 -6.52
CA LEU A 112 9.48 -3.00 -5.15
C LEU A 112 9.41 -1.47 -5.13
N GLN A 113 10.13 -0.80 -6.03
CA GLN A 113 10.09 0.65 -6.16
C GLN A 113 8.68 1.13 -6.51
N TRP A 114 8.02 0.46 -7.47
CA TRP A 114 6.63 0.76 -7.80
C TRP A 114 5.73 0.67 -6.56
N ALA A 115 5.88 -0.38 -5.74
CA ALA A 115 5.11 -0.53 -4.51
C ALA A 115 5.44 0.54 -3.46
N VAL A 116 6.70 0.99 -3.34
CA VAL A 116 7.07 2.11 -2.47
C VAL A 116 6.33 3.39 -2.87
N ASP A 117 6.22 3.63 -4.18
CA ASP A 117 5.69 4.87 -4.73
C ASP A 117 4.15 4.89 -4.82
N HIS A 118 3.52 3.73 -5.08
CA HIS A 118 2.11 3.66 -5.47
C HIS A 118 1.19 2.88 -4.53
N ALA A 119 1.73 2.04 -3.63
CA ALA A 119 0.88 1.29 -2.70
C ALA A 119 0.00 2.24 -1.89
N LYS A 120 -1.23 1.81 -1.59
CA LYS A 120 -2.18 2.63 -0.83
C LYS A 120 -2.07 2.37 0.66
N ASP A 121 -1.73 1.14 1.02
CA ASP A 121 -1.56 0.72 2.41
C ASP A 121 -0.10 0.91 2.83
N ASP A 122 0.10 1.58 3.95
CA ASP A 122 1.45 1.93 4.43
C ASP A 122 2.22 0.68 4.86
N GLU A 123 1.56 -0.39 5.30
CA GLU A 123 2.19 -1.69 5.59
C GLU A 123 2.87 -2.27 4.34
N TYR A 124 2.21 -2.20 3.18
CA TYR A 124 2.77 -2.69 1.92
C TYR A 124 3.96 -1.84 1.48
N LYS A 125 3.89 -0.51 1.65
CA LYS A 125 5.04 0.37 1.42
C LYS A 125 6.22 0.00 2.32
N GLN A 126 5.99 -0.26 3.61
CA GLN A 126 7.09 -0.62 4.52
C GLN A 126 7.72 -1.96 4.17
N ILE A 127 6.92 -2.96 3.81
CA ILE A 127 7.44 -4.23 3.31
C ILE A 127 8.28 -4.02 2.04
N ALA A 128 7.79 -3.20 1.10
CA ALA A 128 8.51 -2.89 -0.13
C ALA A 128 9.85 -2.19 0.16
N LYS A 129 9.86 -1.18 1.04
CA LYS A 129 11.07 -0.47 1.46
C LYS A 129 12.11 -1.40 2.10
N LEU A 130 11.70 -2.27 3.02
CA LEU A 130 12.61 -3.22 3.69
C LEU A 130 13.23 -4.20 2.70
N ARG A 131 12.43 -4.74 1.77
CA ARG A 131 12.92 -5.66 0.73
C ARG A 131 13.85 -4.94 -0.25
N LEU A 132 13.49 -3.73 -0.67
CA LEU A 132 14.31 -2.93 -1.58
C LEU A 132 15.64 -2.51 -0.92
N ALA A 133 15.62 -2.12 0.35
CA ALA A 133 16.83 -1.84 1.13
C ALA A 133 17.73 -3.08 1.25
N SER A 134 17.16 -4.29 1.26
CA SER A 134 17.94 -5.54 1.22
C SER A 134 18.66 -5.71 -0.11
N LEU A 135 17.98 -5.46 -1.23
CA LEU A 135 18.62 -5.51 -2.55
C LEU A 135 19.69 -4.42 -2.71
N LEU A 136 19.46 -3.23 -2.16
CA LEU A 136 20.45 -2.14 -2.15
C LEU A 136 21.67 -2.48 -1.28
N LEU A 137 21.49 -3.21 -0.18
CA LEU A 137 22.59 -3.73 0.64
C LEU A 137 23.46 -4.70 -0.19
N ASP A 138 22.85 -5.64 -0.90
CA ASP A 138 23.55 -6.61 -1.74
C ASP A 138 24.32 -5.93 -2.90
N GLU A 139 23.74 -4.86 -3.46
CA GLU A 139 24.37 -4.02 -4.48
C GLU A 139 25.41 -3.04 -3.93
N LYS A 140 25.63 -3.02 -2.62
CA LYS A 140 26.51 -2.06 -1.92
C LYS A 140 26.08 -0.59 -2.06
N ALA A 141 24.82 -0.34 -2.42
CA ALA A 141 24.20 0.97 -2.51
C ALA A 141 23.72 1.44 -1.13
N TYR A 142 24.63 1.48 -0.16
CA TYR A 142 24.30 1.61 1.26
C TYR A 142 23.61 2.94 1.60
N ASP A 143 24.08 4.06 1.06
CA ASP A 143 23.48 5.38 1.32
C ASP A 143 22.07 5.47 0.75
N ALA A 144 21.82 4.86 -0.41
CA ALA A 144 20.47 4.78 -0.98
C ALA A 144 19.55 3.93 -0.10
N GLY A 145 20.03 2.80 0.43
CA GLY A 145 19.27 1.98 1.37
C GLY A 145 18.94 2.71 2.68
N LEU A 146 19.90 3.46 3.23
CA LEU A 146 19.69 4.27 4.44
C LEU A 146 18.71 5.41 4.19
N ALA A 147 18.80 6.08 3.02
CA ALA A 147 17.87 7.12 2.62
C ALA A 147 16.45 6.56 2.41
N LEU A 148 16.31 5.38 1.82
CA LEU A 148 15.02 4.71 1.62
C LEU A 148 14.32 4.40 2.96
N LEU A 149 15.10 4.03 3.97
CA LEU A 149 14.64 3.75 5.34
C LEU A 149 14.69 4.99 6.25
N SER A 150 14.83 6.18 5.67
CA SER A 150 14.70 7.43 6.42
C SER A 150 13.23 7.74 6.70
N GLY A 151 12.97 8.38 7.85
CA GLY A 151 11.62 8.67 8.34
C GLY A 151 11.16 7.76 9.47
N THR A 152 9.95 8.03 9.97
CA THR A 152 9.36 7.29 11.08
C THR A 152 8.66 6.04 10.55
N PRO A 153 9.10 4.82 10.90
CA PRO A 153 8.42 3.61 10.49
C PRO A 153 7.12 3.41 11.27
N LEU A 154 6.22 2.58 10.72
CA LEU A 154 5.06 2.08 11.46
C LEU A 154 5.52 1.33 12.71
N ASP A 155 4.73 1.37 13.78
CA ASP A 155 5.12 0.80 15.08
C ASP A 155 5.53 -0.68 14.98
N ALA A 156 4.76 -1.48 14.23
CA ALA A 156 5.04 -2.90 13.99
C ALA A 156 6.35 -3.16 13.22
N PHE A 157 6.90 -2.14 12.54
CA PHE A 157 8.09 -2.25 11.70
C PHE A 157 9.33 -1.59 12.31
N LYS A 158 9.21 -0.89 13.46
CA LYS A 158 10.33 -0.19 14.12
C LYS A 158 11.55 -1.09 14.30
N GLY A 159 11.36 -2.28 14.85
CA GLY A 159 12.43 -3.26 15.05
C GLY A 159 13.09 -3.70 13.75
N LEU A 160 12.29 -4.05 12.74
CA LEU A 160 12.78 -4.53 11.43
C LEU A 160 13.53 -3.45 10.64
N VAL A 161 13.04 -2.20 10.69
CA VAL A 161 13.70 -1.06 10.03
C VAL A 161 15.03 -0.74 10.72
N ALA A 162 15.07 -0.77 12.05
CA ALA A 162 16.31 -0.58 12.79
C ALA A 162 17.33 -1.68 12.51
N ASP A 163 16.90 -2.96 12.44
CA ASP A 163 17.77 -4.08 12.08
C ASP A 163 18.38 -3.88 10.68
N ARG A 164 17.54 -3.58 9.67
CA ARG A 164 18.03 -3.36 8.31
C ARG A 164 18.95 -2.15 8.18
N ARG A 165 18.70 -1.08 8.94
CA ARG A 165 19.62 0.07 9.02
C ARG A 165 20.95 -0.31 9.66
N GLY A 166 20.93 -1.15 10.70
CA GLY A 166 22.14 -1.73 11.29
C GLY A 166 22.96 -2.52 10.28
N ASP A 167 22.31 -3.36 9.47
CA ASP A 167 22.99 -4.12 8.39
C ASP A 167 23.70 -3.20 7.39
N LEU A 168 23.01 -2.15 6.94
CA LEU A 168 23.57 -1.15 6.02
C LEU A 168 24.76 -0.40 6.63
N LEU A 169 24.67 0.01 7.90
CA LEU A 169 25.73 0.73 8.61
C LEU A 169 26.94 -0.17 8.88
N ALA A 170 26.71 -1.43 9.27
CA ALA A 170 27.75 -2.41 9.48
C ALA A 170 28.52 -2.67 8.18
N ALA A 171 27.81 -2.80 7.05
CA ALA A 171 28.42 -2.95 5.73
C ALA A 171 29.23 -1.72 5.29
N GLN A 172 28.90 -0.52 5.78
CA GLN A 172 29.70 0.71 5.60
C GLN A 172 30.92 0.79 6.54
N GLY A 173 31.10 -0.14 7.48
CA GLY A 173 32.13 -0.07 8.51
C GLY A 173 31.83 0.94 9.63
N LYS A 174 30.60 1.46 9.71
CA LYS A 174 30.16 2.39 10.76
C LYS A 174 29.70 1.59 11.99
N THR A 175 30.65 0.94 12.66
CA THR A 175 30.40 -0.03 13.73
C THR A 175 29.56 0.55 14.87
N ASP A 176 29.88 1.76 15.35
CA ASP A 176 29.16 2.37 16.48
C ASP A 176 27.70 2.69 16.14
N ASP A 177 27.47 3.25 14.94
CA ASP A 177 26.12 3.54 14.45
C ASP A 177 25.31 2.25 14.24
N ALA A 178 25.97 1.19 13.72
CA ALA A 178 25.34 -0.12 13.54
C ALA A 178 24.94 -0.75 14.88
N ARG A 179 25.80 -0.68 15.90
CA ARG A 179 25.47 -1.15 17.27
C ARG A 179 24.28 -0.40 17.85
N ALA A 180 24.23 0.92 17.68
CA ALA A 180 23.09 1.73 18.12
C ALA A 180 21.79 1.31 17.42
N ALA A 181 21.85 1.05 16.11
CA ALA A 181 20.71 0.57 15.33
C ALA A 181 20.23 -0.82 15.77
N TYR A 182 21.14 -1.78 16.03
CA TYR A 182 20.76 -3.11 16.51
C TYR A 182 20.16 -3.08 17.92
N LYS A 183 20.63 -2.20 18.81
CA LYS A 183 20.00 -1.99 20.13
C LYS A 183 18.57 -1.49 19.98
N LEU A 184 18.35 -0.48 19.12
CA LEU A 184 17.02 0.00 18.79
C LEU A 184 16.14 -1.10 18.16
N ALA A 185 16.73 -1.97 17.35
CA ALA A 185 16.03 -3.11 16.77
C ALA A 185 15.54 -4.08 17.85
N LEU A 186 16.39 -4.44 18.83
CA LEU A 186 16.01 -5.28 19.96
C LEU A 186 14.93 -4.64 20.84
N ASP A 187 14.90 -3.32 20.97
CA ASP A 187 13.83 -2.63 21.70
C ASP A 187 12.51 -2.60 20.92
N GLY A 188 12.58 -2.51 19.59
CA GLY A 188 11.44 -2.40 18.70
C GLY A 188 10.86 -3.74 18.20
N LEU A 189 11.59 -4.84 18.32
CA LEU A 189 11.11 -6.18 17.95
C LEU A 189 10.17 -6.75 19.01
N SER A 190 9.13 -7.48 18.58
CA SER A 190 8.21 -8.17 19.48
C SER A 190 8.97 -9.08 20.45
N LYS A 191 8.60 -9.03 21.73
CA LYS A 191 9.17 -9.91 22.77
C LYS A 191 8.81 -11.38 22.53
N ASP A 192 7.77 -11.67 21.75
CA ASP A 192 7.40 -13.05 21.44
C ASP A 192 8.18 -13.61 20.25
N ASP A 193 8.81 -12.75 19.43
CA ASP A 193 9.65 -13.17 18.31
C ASP A 193 11.11 -13.39 18.76
N GLN A 194 11.30 -14.45 19.54
CA GLN A 194 12.63 -14.83 20.05
C GLN A 194 13.63 -15.09 18.93
N SER A 195 13.16 -15.59 17.79
CA SER A 195 14.00 -15.92 16.65
C SER A 195 14.63 -14.67 16.01
N ALA A 196 13.82 -13.65 15.74
CA ALA A 196 14.32 -12.38 15.19
C ALA A 196 15.25 -11.68 16.18
N ARG A 197 14.88 -11.65 17.47
CA ARG A 197 15.69 -11.04 18.52
C ARG A 197 17.06 -11.71 18.65
N GLN A 198 17.11 -13.05 18.63
CA GLN A 198 18.37 -13.78 18.72
C GLN A 198 19.27 -13.49 17.51
N LEU A 199 18.70 -13.38 16.30
CA LEU A 199 19.45 -13.01 15.12
C LEU A 199 20.06 -11.60 15.24
N VAL A 200 19.28 -10.62 15.69
CA VAL A 200 19.79 -9.25 15.91
C VAL A 200 20.85 -9.21 17.00
N GLN A 201 20.66 -9.95 18.09
CA GLN A 201 21.66 -10.06 19.15
C GLN A 201 22.99 -10.62 18.62
N PHE A 202 22.92 -11.68 17.80
CA PHE A 202 24.11 -12.24 17.17
C PHE A 202 24.85 -11.21 16.30
N LYS A 203 24.13 -10.41 15.51
CA LYS A 203 24.72 -9.32 14.72
C LYS A 203 25.37 -8.26 15.60
N LEU A 204 24.73 -7.90 16.72
CA LEU A 204 25.27 -6.93 17.68
C LEU A 204 26.55 -7.46 18.35
N ASP A 205 26.55 -8.72 18.78
CA ASP A 205 27.70 -9.36 19.42
C ASP A 205 28.89 -9.48 18.47
N ALA A 206 28.64 -9.74 17.18
CA ALA A 206 29.65 -9.76 16.13
C ALA A 206 30.35 -8.39 15.95
N LEU A 207 29.75 -7.29 16.43
CA LEU A 207 30.33 -5.95 16.45
C LEU A 207 30.93 -5.56 17.81
N GLY A 208 31.01 -6.49 18.76
CA GLY A 208 31.61 -6.25 20.08
C GLY A 208 30.65 -5.84 21.20
N GLY A 209 29.32 -5.98 21.01
CA GLY A 209 28.28 -5.73 22.03
C GLY A 209 27.92 -4.27 22.28
#